data_AF-A0A841J2B2-F1
#
_entry.id   AF-A0A841J2B2-F1
#
_cell.length_a   1.000
_cell.length_b   1.000
_cell.length_c   1.000
_cell.angle_alpha   90.00
_cell.angle_beta   90.00
_cell.angle_gamma   90.00
#
_symmetry.space_group_name_H-M   'P 1'
#
loop_
_entity.id
_entity.type
_entity.pdbx_description
1 polymer ?
#
loop_
_entity_poly.entity_id
_entity_poly.type
_entity_poly.pdbx_seq_one_letter_code
_entity_poly.pdbx_strand_id
1 'polypeptide(L)'
;MQSLILRATSGALIVALAALAGCGGRQPLQRTEGMKPVPVAVGANESASADALMALTPQERPNRDFEPLTRSQPRPEDPFDLPPGQ
;
A
#
# COMPACT_ATOMS: atom_id res chain seq x y z
N MET A 1 17.06 -32.95 -31.20
CA MET A 1 16.07 -33.10 -30.10
C MET A 1 16.29 -32.07 -28.99
N GLN A 2 17.51 -31.90 -28.47
CA GLN A 2 17.80 -30.97 -27.36
C GLN A 2 17.55 -29.49 -27.68
N SER A 3 17.85 -29.05 -28.90
CA SER A 3 17.57 -27.68 -29.38
C SER A 3 16.07 -27.37 -29.52
N LEU A 4 15.23 -28.38 -29.73
CA LEU A 4 13.77 -28.24 -29.81
C LEU A 4 13.16 -28.11 -28.41
N ILE A 5 13.68 -28.89 -27.45
CA ILE A 5 13.30 -28.84 -26.03
C ILE A 5 13.69 -27.49 -25.40
N LEU A 6 14.87 -26.96 -25.74
CA LEU A 6 15.33 -25.66 -25.23
C LEU A 6 14.48 -24.49 -25.75
N ARG A 7 14.04 -24.54 -27.02
CA ARG A 7 13.13 -23.55 -27.60
C ARG A 7 11.72 -23.61 -27.00
N ALA A 8 11.20 -24.81 -26.76
CA ALA A 8 9.89 -25.02 -26.16
C ALA A 8 9.83 -24.52 -24.69
N THR A 9 10.88 -24.78 -23.91
CA THR A 9 10.99 -24.31 -22.51
C THR A 9 11.15 -22.80 -22.41
N SER A 10 11.94 -22.16 -23.29
CA SER A 10 12.02 -20.70 -23.35
C SER A 10 10.68 -20.05 -23.73
N GLY A 11 9.94 -20.65 -24.67
CA GLY A 11 8.61 -20.17 -25.04
C GLY A 11 7.60 -20.22 -23.88
N ALA A 12 7.56 -21.34 -23.15
CA ALA A 12 6.69 -21.50 -21.99
C ALA A 12 6.99 -20.50 -20.87
N LEU A 13 8.28 -20.22 -20.61
CA LEU A 13 8.68 -19.23 -19.60
C LEU A 13 8.23 -17.81 -19.96
N ILE A 14 8.36 -17.42 -21.23
CA ILE A 14 7.92 -16.10 -21.69
C ILE A 14 6.40 -15.95 -21.55
N VAL A 15 5.62 -16.98 -21.91
CA VAL A 15 4.16 -16.97 -21.76
C VAL A 15 3.75 -16.87 -20.28
N ALA A 16 4.42 -17.60 -19.39
CA ALA A 16 4.16 -17.53 -17.96
C ALA A 16 4.44 -16.12 -17.39
N LEU A 17 5.55 -15.49 -17.78
CA LEU A 17 5.88 -14.13 -17.35
C LEU A 17 4.90 -13.09 -17.90
N ALA A 18 4.47 -13.23 -19.16
CA ALA A 18 3.48 -12.35 -19.77
C ALA A 18 2.10 -12.44 -19.08
N ALA A 19 1.70 -13.64 -18.64
CA ALA A 19 0.46 -13.84 -17.91
C ALA A 19 0.45 -13.14 -16.54
N LEU A 20 1.62 -13.02 -15.87
CA LEU A 20 1.73 -12.32 -14.59
C LEU A 20 1.72 -10.78 -14.73
N ALA A 21 2.01 -10.24 -15.92
CA ALA A 21 2.11 -8.79 -16.13
C ALA A 21 0.78 -8.05 -15.93
N GLY A 22 -0.37 -8.74 -15.94
CA GLY A 22 -1.69 -8.16 -15.65
C GLY A 22 -2.05 -8.09 -14.16
N CYS A 23 -1.30 -8.76 -13.28
CA CYS A 23 -1.62 -8.80 -11.86
C CYS A 23 -1.08 -7.53 -11.16
N GLY A 24 -1.95 -6.54 -10.94
CA GLY A 24 -1.60 -5.29 -10.26
C GLY A 24 -1.89 -3.99 -11.03
N GLY A 25 -2.63 -4.07 -12.14
CA GLY A 25 -3.10 -2.88 -12.86
C GLY A 25 -3.90 -1.94 -11.94
N ARG A 26 -3.56 -0.65 -11.98
CA ARG A 26 -4.33 0.43 -11.34
C ARG A 26 -5.03 1.23 -12.42
N GLN A 27 -6.35 1.11 -12.47
CA GLN A 27 -7.21 1.98 -13.27
C GLN A 27 -8.17 2.72 -12.33
N PRO A 28 -8.68 3.90 -12.73
CA PRO A 28 -9.72 4.57 -11.98
C PRO A 28 -10.90 3.63 -11.73
N LEU A 29 -11.20 3.40 -10.45
CA LEU A 29 -12.30 2.53 -10.07
C LEU A 29 -13.63 3.22 -10.38
N GLN A 30 -14.47 2.54 -11.14
CA GLN A 30 -15.82 2.97 -11.42
C GLN A 30 -16.83 2.09 -10.69
N ARG A 31 -17.96 2.68 -10.37
CA ARG A 31 -19.07 1.98 -9.73
C ARG A 31 -19.78 1.13 -10.78
N THR A 32 -20.24 -0.05 -10.38
CA THR A 32 -21.17 -0.81 -11.23
C THR A 32 -22.52 -0.11 -11.30
N GLU A 33 -23.23 -0.32 -12.40
CA GLU A 33 -24.57 0.24 -12.60
C GLU A 33 -25.51 -0.16 -11.46
N GLY A 34 -26.32 0.79 -10.98
CA GLY A 34 -27.27 0.59 -9.89
C GLY A 34 -26.68 0.61 -8.47
N MET A 35 -25.36 0.69 -8.31
CA MET A 35 -24.75 0.75 -6.98
C MET A 35 -24.94 2.14 -6.34
N LYS A 36 -25.42 2.21 -5.09
CA LYS A 36 -25.63 3.47 -4.34
C LYS A 36 -24.33 4.12 -3.86
N PRO A 37 -24.16 5.46 -4.01
CA PRO A 37 -22.95 6.17 -3.60
C PRO A 37 -22.60 5.92 -2.13
N VAL A 38 -21.33 6.12 -1.77
CA VAL A 38 -20.88 6.03 -0.39
C VAL A 38 -21.62 7.11 0.43
N PRO A 39 -21.99 6.83 1.70
CA PRO A 39 -22.64 7.84 2.53
C PRO A 39 -21.78 9.10 2.66
N VAL A 40 -22.44 10.26 2.68
CA VAL A 40 -21.78 11.54 2.94
C VAL A 40 -21.34 11.56 4.41
N ALA A 41 -20.04 11.78 4.64
CA ALA A 41 -19.49 11.88 5.98
C ALA A 41 -20.02 13.14 6.69
N VAL A 42 -20.05 13.11 8.02
CA VAL A 42 -20.48 14.27 8.82
C VAL A 42 -19.55 15.46 8.53
N GLY A 43 -20.14 16.58 8.10
CA GLY A 43 -19.39 17.79 7.76
C GLY A 43 -18.86 17.84 6.32
N ALA A 44 -19.09 16.81 5.50
CA ALA A 44 -18.78 16.83 4.08
C ALA A 44 -19.96 17.35 3.25
N ASN A 45 -19.68 18.03 2.14
CA ASN A 45 -20.71 18.51 1.22
C ASN A 45 -21.20 17.42 0.25
N GLU A 46 -20.39 16.39 0.02
CA GLU A 46 -20.67 15.32 -0.95
C GLU A 46 -19.98 13.99 -0.57
N SER A 47 -20.34 12.91 -1.28
CA SER A 47 -19.72 11.60 -1.12
C SER A 47 -18.27 11.64 -1.58
N ALA A 48 -17.39 10.94 -0.86
CA ALA A 48 -16.02 10.74 -1.30
C ALA A 48 -15.95 9.96 -2.63
N SER A 49 -14.97 10.30 -3.47
CA SER A 49 -14.63 9.56 -4.69
C SER A 49 -13.86 8.28 -4.36
N ALA A 50 -13.77 7.36 -5.32
CA ALA A 50 -12.98 6.13 -5.13
C ALA A 50 -11.50 6.43 -4.84
N ASP A 51 -10.91 7.42 -5.52
CA ASP A 51 -9.52 7.83 -5.29
C ASP A 51 -9.34 8.43 -3.90
N ALA A 52 -10.28 9.25 -3.43
CA ALA A 52 -10.22 9.85 -2.10
C ALA A 52 -10.28 8.78 -0.99
N LEU A 53 -11.06 7.71 -1.18
CA LEU A 53 -11.17 6.61 -0.22
C LEU A 53 -9.93 5.69 -0.20
N MET A 54 -9.17 5.64 -1.30
CA MET A 54 -7.94 4.86 -1.39
C MET A 54 -6.69 5.67 -1.03
N ALA A 55 -6.83 6.99 -0.83
CA ALA A 55 -5.75 7.86 -0.40
C ALA A 55 -5.40 7.59 1.07
N LEU A 56 -4.11 7.37 1.33
CA LEU A 56 -3.62 7.16 2.70
C LEU A 56 -3.54 8.49 3.44
N THR A 57 -4.12 8.53 4.62
CA THR A 57 -4.03 9.63 5.57
C THR A 57 -2.68 9.64 6.31
N PRO A 58 -2.28 10.77 6.90
CA PRO A 58 -1.10 10.83 7.78
C PRO A 58 -1.18 9.88 8.97
N GLN A 59 -2.39 9.54 9.45
CA GLN A 59 -2.59 8.61 10.55
C GLN A 59 -2.36 7.15 10.10
N GLU A 60 -2.80 6.81 8.89
CA GLU A 60 -2.62 5.47 8.31
C GLU A 60 -1.18 5.23 7.86
N ARG A 61 -0.51 6.27 7.33
CA ARG A 61 0.88 6.17 6.91
C ARG A 61 1.63 7.47 7.21
N PRO A 62 2.05 7.66 8.47
CA PRO A 62 2.74 8.87 8.89
C PRO A 62 4.04 9.04 8.13
N ASN A 63 4.32 10.28 7.75
CA ASN A 63 5.59 10.59 7.14
C ASN A 63 6.71 10.43 8.17
N ARG A 64 7.86 9.91 7.71
CA ARG A 64 9.05 9.77 8.55
C ARG A 64 10.04 10.85 8.14
N ASP A 65 9.74 12.08 8.55
CA ASP A 65 10.54 13.27 8.24
C ASP A 65 11.68 13.52 9.25
N PHE A 66 12.23 12.47 9.85
CA PHE A 66 13.35 12.61 10.76
C PHE A 66 14.64 12.25 10.03
N GLU A 67 15.66 13.09 10.21
CA GLU A 67 17.02 12.77 9.83
C GLU A 67 17.38 11.39 10.39
N PRO A 68 17.78 10.42 9.55
CA PRO A 68 18.17 9.11 10.03
C PRO A 68 19.31 9.23 11.03
N LEU A 69 19.13 8.71 12.25
CA LEU A 69 20.23 8.58 13.18
C LEU A 69 21.23 7.56 12.61
N THR A 70 22.41 8.03 12.22
CA THR A 70 23.48 7.17 11.66
C THR A 70 24.20 6.33 12.72
N ARG A 71 23.99 6.65 14.00
CA ARG A 71 24.54 5.93 15.15
C ARG A 71 23.63 6.06 16.37
N SER A 72 23.71 5.10 17.28
CA SER A 72 23.02 5.15 18.57
C SER A 72 23.49 6.33 19.43
N GLN A 73 22.58 6.93 20.17
CA GLN A 73 22.85 7.97 21.18
C GLN A 73 22.24 7.54 22.53
N PRO A 74 22.86 7.91 23.66
CA PRO A 74 22.25 7.72 24.98
C PRO A 74 20.86 8.37 25.02
N ARG A 75 19.85 7.65 25.54
CA ARG A 75 18.52 8.24 25.78
C ARG A 75 18.55 9.05 27.08
N PRO A 76 17.81 10.18 27.13
CA PRO A 76 17.54 10.83 28.40
C PRO A 76 16.86 9.87 29.38
N GLU A 77 17.08 10.08 30.68
CA GLU A 77 16.31 9.40 31.72
C GLU A 77 14.80 9.62 31.49
N ASP A 78 14.01 8.55 31.63
CA ASP A 78 12.57 8.62 31.39
C ASP A 78 11.90 9.31 32.60
N PRO A 79 11.29 10.50 32.40
CA PRO A 79 10.65 11.22 33.49
C PRO A 79 9.45 10.46 34.09
N PHE A 80 8.98 9.40 33.42
CA PHE A 80 7.89 8.53 33.86
C PHE A 80 8.35 7.16 34.36
N ASP A 81 9.66 6.95 34.56
CA ASP A 81 10.20 5.75 35.22
C ASP A 81 9.96 5.84 36.74
N LEU A 82 8.68 5.80 37.12
CA LEU A 82 8.24 5.83 38.51
C LEU A 82 8.28 4.41 39.09
N PRO A 83 8.69 4.24 40.35
CA PRO A 83 8.65 2.94 41.00
C PRO A 83 7.20 2.43 41.12
N PRO A 84 6.97 1.11 41.05
CA PRO A 84 5.63 0.54 41.20
C PRO A 84 5.07 0.84 42.60
N GLY A 85 3.82 1.32 42.66
CA GLY A 85 3.09 1.56 43.92
C GLY A 85 2.91 3.03 44.33
N GLN A 86 3.15 3.97 43.42
CA GLN A 86 2.76 5.39 43.56
C GLN A 86 1.33 5.63 43.10
#